data_AF-A0A2N3NDE7-F1
#
_entry.id   AF-A0A2N3NDE7-F1
#
_cell.length_a   1.000
_cell.length_b   1.000
_cell.length_c   1.000
_cell.angle_alpha   90.00
_cell.angle_beta   90.00
_cell.angle_gamma   90.00
#
_symmetry.space_group_name_H-M   'P 1'
#
loop_
_entity.id
_entity.type
_entity.pdbx_description
1 polymer ?
#
loop_
_entity_poly.entity_id
_entity_poly.type
_entity_poly.pdbx_seq_one_letter_code
_entity_poly.pdbx_strand_id
1 'polypeptide(L)'
;MKEHLEYFKLQGLSLLILAITQPEVGSQPLTVNARYIMTTQLIDSQGVRVAIEGCGHGALHAIYASIDESCKARGWDGVDVVLIGGDFQAVRNAADLNSMAVPLKYRKLGDFPEYYSGRSKAPYLTLFVGGNHEAASHLWELYYGGWVAPNIYYLGAANVVRVGPLRIAGMTGIWKGFDYKKTHHERLPFSGDDVRSFYHVREVDVRKLLQLRTQVDIGMSHDWPRLIERHGDEKWLFRVKRAFEKESYDGTLGNPAATYVMDRLRPPYWFSAHMHCKFSAVKKYPPPTGGQEKAEDTTQPPVPPASADEPEPIADPLANPDEIDLDMDDDAPAAPQPKEPSSTTEPSPAVADDVRAQLPASFNKPKVEKKGTPGQPVPAGITNQEVRFLALDKCLPGRHFLQLCEIQPHDPSESARHPSSSSPTPDTPRYRFQYDPEWLAITRVFSRELTIGDAAAPHPPDLGESHYAPLIDAELAWVTENIVARNKLDVPDNFAVTAPPHEEGLPESVQDQPIEYTNPQTVAFCELLEVPNLWDASEVEREQRRMEGPAQTQWRGGRGGRGGGGRGGRRGGGGWGRGRGGRRGGWGKEN
;
A
#
# COMPACT_ATOMS: atom_id res chain seq x y z
N MET A 1 79.41 -2.13 -21.43
CA MET A 1 78.71 -0.97 -22.01
C MET A 1 77.48 -0.74 -21.15
N LYS A 2 77.58 0.12 -20.12
CA LYS A 2 77.17 1.55 -20.10
C LYS A 2 75.63 1.72 -20.08
N GLU A 3 74.96 2.51 -19.23
CA GLU A 3 75.28 3.31 -18.01
C GLU A 3 73.91 3.89 -17.47
N HIS A 4 73.54 4.07 -16.19
CA HIS A 4 73.95 3.48 -14.89
C HIS A 4 73.03 3.92 -13.67
N LEU A 5 72.25 3.04 -13.01
CA LEU A 5 71.62 3.16 -11.64
C LEU A 5 70.54 4.28 -11.40
N GLU A 6 69.65 4.35 -10.38
CA GLU A 6 69.45 3.76 -9.01
C GLU A 6 70.18 4.51 -7.85
N TYR A 7 69.74 4.61 -6.57
CA TYR A 7 68.58 4.12 -5.77
C TYR A 7 68.40 5.03 -4.48
N PHE A 8 67.42 4.73 -3.59
CA PHE A 8 67.22 5.27 -2.19
C PHE A 8 66.70 6.73 -2.01
N LYS A 9 65.74 7.12 -1.15
CA LYS A 9 65.03 6.61 0.07
C LYS A 9 65.71 6.95 1.44
N LEU A 10 64.88 7.42 2.39
CA LEU A 10 64.98 7.45 3.88
C LEU A 10 65.36 8.75 4.65
N GLN A 11 64.56 8.96 5.73
CA GLN A 11 64.84 9.68 7.00
C GLN A 11 65.08 11.21 6.96
N GLY A 12 64.76 11.98 8.01
CA GLY A 12 64.09 11.68 9.28
C GLY A 12 64.49 12.67 10.39
N LEU A 13 63.62 12.86 11.40
CA LEU A 13 63.80 13.71 12.59
C LEU A 13 63.93 15.24 12.36
N SER A 14 63.84 16.13 13.36
CA SER A 14 62.98 16.26 14.57
C SER A 14 63.43 17.53 15.34
N LEU A 15 62.68 17.96 16.37
CA LEU A 15 63.05 18.99 17.39
C LEU A 15 63.21 20.45 16.87
N LEU A 16 63.06 21.54 17.65
CA LEU A 16 62.35 21.85 18.93
C LEU A 16 62.47 23.38 19.19
N ILE A 17 61.82 23.92 20.24
CA ILE A 17 62.10 25.22 20.94
C ILE A 17 61.63 26.47 20.18
N LEU A 18 60.59 27.19 20.67
CA LEU A 18 60.60 28.30 21.66
C LEU A 18 61.40 29.55 21.19
N ALA A 19 61.02 30.81 21.47
CA ALA A 19 59.81 31.40 22.06
C ALA A 19 59.84 32.95 21.98
N ILE A 20 58.66 33.59 22.10
CA ILE A 20 58.40 34.95 22.64
C ILE A 20 59.15 36.16 22.03
N THR A 21 58.41 37.11 21.43
CA THR A 21 58.30 38.52 21.90
C THR A 21 57.30 39.36 21.07
N GLN A 22 56.52 40.17 21.76
CA GLN A 22 55.84 41.40 21.30
C GLN A 22 56.53 42.59 22.01
N PRO A 23 56.34 43.91 21.68
CA PRO A 23 55.07 44.50 21.25
C PRO A 23 55.07 45.77 20.33
N GLU A 24 53.84 46.23 20.06
CA GLU A 24 53.36 47.63 20.06
C GLU A 24 53.21 48.53 18.79
N VAL A 25 52.02 49.19 18.77
CA VAL A 25 51.58 50.45 18.11
C VAL A 25 51.54 50.60 16.58
N GLY A 26 50.34 50.42 16.01
CA GLY A 26 49.51 51.58 15.59
C GLY A 26 49.59 52.12 14.15
N SER A 27 48.79 51.55 13.24
CA SER A 27 48.20 52.30 12.11
C SER A 27 46.98 51.59 11.48
N GLN A 28 45.88 52.33 11.34
CA GLN A 28 44.75 52.06 10.43
C GLN A 28 44.60 53.30 9.52
N PRO A 29 43.94 53.23 8.34
CA PRO A 29 43.32 52.07 7.70
C PRO A 29 43.83 51.83 6.26
N LEU A 30 43.45 50.69 5.66
CA LEU A 30 43.08 50.63 4.24
C LEU A 30 42.34 49.32 3.92
N THR A 31 41.09 49.45 3.49
CA THR A 31 40.17 48.35 3.21
C THR A 31 40.57 47.63 1.92
N VAL A 32 40.94 46.35 2.01
CA VAL A 32 41.02 45.46 0.84
C VAL A 32 40.15 44.24 1.13
N ASN A 33 39.15 44.02 0.28
CA ASN A 33 38.15 42.97 0.46
C ASN A 33 38.80 41.59 0.43
N ALA A 34 39.01 40.99 1.62
CA ALA A 34 39.20 39.56 1.74
C ALA A 34 37.94 38.88 1.21
N ARG A 35 38.09 38.07 0.16
CA ARG A 35 37.01 37.24 -0.37
C ARG A 35 36.51 36.36 0.77
N TYR A 36 35.27 36.59 1.19
CA TYR A 36 34.56 35.67 2.04
C TYR A 36 34.37 34.39 1.22
N ILE A 37 35.26 33.41 1.42
CA ILE A 37 34.96 32.04 1.02
C ILE A 37 33.79 31.67 1.91
N MET A 38 32.58 31.75 1.36
CA MET A 38 31.43 31.07 1.94
C MET A 38 31.74 29.58 1.86
N THR A 39 32.41 29.07 2.90
CA THR A 39 32.15 27.73 3.36
C THR A 39 30.65 27.66 3.56
N THR A 40 29.97 26.97 2.65
CA THR A 40 28.60 26.52 2.82
C THR A 40 28.57 25.70 4.09
N GLN A 41 28.27 26.36 5.22
CA GLN A 41 27.66 25.70 6.34
C GLN A 41 26.33 25.18 5.81
N LEU A 42 26.35 23.91 5.40
CA LEU A 42 25.16 23.12 5.19
C LEU A 42 24.27 23.39 6.40
N ILE A 43 23.10 23.96 6.17
CA ILE A 43 22.07 24.03 7.19
C ILE A 43 21.79 22.56 7.50
N ASP A 44 22.22 22.12 8.69
CA ASP A 44 21.95 20.78 9.16
C ASP A 44 20.44 20.71 9.42
N SER A 45 19.70 20.37 8.36
CA SER A 45 18.26 20.13 8.36
C SER A 45 18.02 18.97 9.31
N GLN A 46 17.66 19.26 10.57
CA GLN A 46 17.70 18.27 11.65
C GLN A 46 16.72 17.10 11.43
N GLY A 47 15.81 17.20 10.45
CA GLY A 47 14.87 16.15 10.09
C GLY A 47 15.26 15.36 8.83
N VAL A 48 14.47 14.31 8.60
CA VAL A 48 14.53 13.47 7.40
C VAL A 48 13.81 14.19 6.27
N ARG A 49 14.44 14.28 5.09
CA ARG A 49 13.86 14.91 3.90
C ARG A 49 13.03 13.88 3.14
N VAL A 50 11.72 14.11 3.07
CA VAL A 50 10.76 13.17 2.50
C VAL A 50 10.10 13.78 1.26
N ALA A 51 10.13 13.03 0.16
CA ALA A 51 9.24 13.27 -0.98
C ALA A 51 8.01 12.36 -0.86
N ILE A 52 6.81 12.92 -0.98
CA ILE A 52 5.55 12.19 -0.90
C ILE A 52 4.89 12.28 -2.28
N GLU A 53 4.59 11.13 -2.87
CA GLU A 53 3.96 10.95 -4.17
C GLU A 53 2.59 10.28 -4.00
N GLY A 54 1.61 10.66 -4.83
CA GLY A 54 0.31 10.00 -4.87
C GLY A 54 0.36 8.66 -5.61
N CYS A 55 -0.39 8.53 -6.72
CA CYS A 55 -0.39 7.30 -7.52
C CYS A 55 0.75 7.31 -8.56
N GLY A 56 1.60 6.28 -8.56
CA GLY A 56 2.80 6.23 -9.40
C GLY A 56 2.56 5.95 -10.89
N HIS A 57 1.59 5.09 -11.20
CA HIS A 57 1.22 4.59 -12.53
C HIS A 57 2.41 4.23 -13.46
N GLY A 58 3.49 3.68 -12.90
CA GLY A 58 4.70 3.33 -13.65
C GLY A 58 5.46 4.52 -14.26
N ALA A 59 5.21 5.76 -13.84
CA ALA A 59 5.82 6.99 -14.39
C ALA A 59 7.08 7.44 -13.62
N LEU A 60 7.94 6.49 -13.23
CA LEU A 60 9.10 6.71 -12.34
C LEU A 60 10.08 7.76 -12.87
N HIS A 61 10.32 7.83 -14.18
CA HIS A 61 11.20 8.86 -14.75
C HIS A 61 10.68 10.28 -14.50
N ALA A 62 9.36 10.47 -14.64
CA ALA A 62 8.72 11.77 -14.41
C ALA A 62 8.68 12.14 -12.92
N ILE A 63 8.46 11.15 -12.04
CA ILE A 63 8.47 11.33 -10.58
C ILE A 63 9.86 11.76 -10.10
N TYR A 64 10.92 11.01 -10.43
CA TYR A 64 12.28 11.36 -10.02
C TYR A 64 12.74 12.70 -10.60
N ALA A 65 12.47 12.99 -11.88
CA ALA A 65 12.77 14.31 -12.46
C ALA A 65 12.03 15.47 -11.76
N SER A 66 10.79 15.24 -11.29
CA SER A 66 10.01 16.22 -10.54
C SER A 66 10.54 16.43 -9.12
N ILE A 67 11.07 15.38 -8.49
CA ILE A 67 11.77 15.45 -7.20
C ILE A 67 13.06 16.27 -7.36
N ASP A 68 13.89 15.98 -8.36
CA ASP A 68 15.14 16.68 -8.63
C ASP A 68 14.91 18.20 -8.82
N GLU A 69 13.91 18.58 -9.61
CA GLU A 69 13.57 19.99 -9.83
C GLU A 69 13.01 20.65 -8.56
N SER A 70 12.20 19.92 -7.79
CA SER A 70 11.70 20.39 -6.49
C SER A 70 12.81 20.56 -5.45
N CYS A 71 13.85 19.72 -5.50
CA CYS A 71 15.04 19.81 -4.65
C CYS A 71 15.87 21.04 -5.02
N LYS A 72 16.17 21.25 -6.32
CA LYS A 72 16.87 22.45 -6.82
C LYS A 72 16.16 23.74 -6.39
N ALA A 73 14.85 23.80 -6.55
CA ALA A 73 14.03 24.97 -6.16
C ALA A 73 14.07 25.26 -4.63
N ARG A 74 14.40 24.26 -3.81
CA ARG A 74 14.54 24.37 -2.34
C ARG A 74 15.98 24.53 -1.86
N GLY A 75 16.97 24.43 -2.75
CA GLY A 75 18.38 24.33 -2.37
C GLY A 75 18.73 23.03 -1.65
N TRP A 76 17.98 21.96 -1.88
CA TRP A 76 18.28 20.61 -1.39
C TRP A 76 19.15 19.86 -2.41
N ASP A 77 20.17 19.15 -1.93
CA ASP A 77 21.01 18.24 -2.72
C ASP A 77 20.36 16.86 -2.97
N GLY A 78 19.22 16.59 -2.32
CA GLY A 78 18.40 15.40 -2.51
C GLY A 78 17.38 15.21 -1.39
N VAL A 79 16.63 14.11 -1.47
CA VAL A 79 15.76 13.60 -0.40
C VAL A 79 16.34 12.32 0.20
N ASP A 80 16.03 12.08 1.47
CA ASP A 80 16.46 10.89 2.21
C ASP A 80 15.58 9.67 1.87
N VAL A 81 14.28 9.90 1.59
CA VAL A 81 13.33 8.86 1.17
C VAL A 81 12.19 9.44 0.32
N VAL A 82 11.72 8.63 -0.64
CA VAL A 82 10.49 8.85 -1.43
C VAL A 82 9.43 7.87 -0.94
N LEU A 83 8.21 8.36 -0.69
CA LEU A 83 7.05 7.58 -0.27
C LEU A 83 5.98 7.65 -1.36
N ILE A 84 5.67 6.53 -2.02
CA ILE A 84 4.63 6.46 -3.06
C ILE A 84 3.38 5.81 -2.47
N GLY A 85 2.24 6.49 -2.59
CA GLY A 85 0.96 6.07 -2.04
C GLY A 85 0.27 4.90 -2.77
N GLY A 86 0.90 4.32 -3.79
CA GLY A 86 0.44 3.11 -4.50
C GLY A 86 0.10 3.33 -5.96
N ASP A 87 -0.60 2.36 -6.55
CA ASP A 87 -0.69 2.17 -8.01
C ASP A 87 0.72 2.28 -8.65
N PHE A 88 1.71 1.66 -8.03
CA PHE A 88 3.12 1.78 -8.40
C PHE A 88 3.40 1.12 -9.77
N GLN A 89 2.72 0.00 -10.04
CA GLN A 89 2.85 -0.81 -11.25
C GLN A 89 4.26 -1.42 -11.41
N ALA A 90 4.65 -2.29 -10.47
CA ALA A 90 5.94 -3.01 -10.48
C ALA A 90 6.04 -4.13 -11.55
N VAL A 91 5.69 -3.83 -12.79
CA VAL A 91 5.58 -4.75 -13.93
C VAL A 91 6.96 -5.09 -14.50
N ARG A 92 7.44 -6.34 -14.35
CA ARG A 92 8.78 -6.74 -14.84
C ARG A 92 8.81 -6.98 -16.33
N ASN A 93 7.71 -7.53 -16.86
CA ASN A 93 7.54 -7.91 -18.25
C ASN A 93 6.05 -7.96 -18.66
N ALA A 94 5.78 -8.28 -19.93
CA ALA A 94 4.43 -8.31 -20.48
C ALA A 94 3.50 -9.37 -19.85
N ALA A 95 4.02 -10.44 -19.24
CA ALA A 95 3.19 -11.44 -18.57
C ALA A 95 2.62 -10.89 -17.26
N ASP A 96 3.40 -10.12 -16.48
CA ASP A 96 2.92 -9.50 -15.23
C ASP A 96 1.69 -8.58 -15.48
N LEU A 97 1.57 -7.95 -16.66
CA LEU A 97 0.38 -7.19 -17.05
C LEU A 97 -0.92 -8.00 -17.04
N ASN A 98 -0.84 -9.33 -17.22
CA ASN A 98 -2.00 -10.22 -17.15
C ASN A 98 -2.42 -10.56 -15.71
N SER A 99 -1.59 -10.23 -14.71
CA SER A 99 -1.93 -10.28 -13.29
C SER A 99 -2.45 -8.94 -12.72
N MET A 100 -2.64 -7.93 -13.58
CA MET A 100 -3.02 -6.58 -13.16
C MET A 100 -4.47 -6.24 -13.54
N ALA A 101 -5.23 -5.67 -12.59
CA ALA A 101 -6.63 -5.26 -12.74
C ALA A 101 -6.81 -3.94 -13.52
N VAL A 102 -6.18 -3.84 -14.69
CA VAL A 102 -6.34 -2.74 -15.65
C VAL A 102 -7.02 -3.29 -16.92
N PRO A 103 -8.04 -2.61 -17.49
CA PRO A 103 -8.64 -3.01 -18.76
C PRO A 103 -7.60 -3.12 -19.88
N LEU A 104 -7.66 -4.17 -20.70
CA LEU A 104 -6.64 -4.52 -21.70
C LEU A 104 -6.11 -3.33 -22.53
N LYS A 105 -7.01 -2.44 -22.99
CA LYS A 105 -6.70 -1.25 -23.79
C LYS A 105 -5.88 -0.16 -23.08
N TYR A 106 -5.73 -0.24 -21.75
CA TYR A 106 -4.98 0.71 -20.93
C TYR A 106 -3.73 0.11 -20.28
N ARG A 107 -3.49 -1.21 -20.42
CA ARG A 107 -2.28 -1.87 -19.92
C ARG A 107 -1.06 -1.33 -20.65
N LYS A 108 -0.03 -0.98 -19.90
CA LYS A 108 1.28 -0.50 -20.38
C LYS A 108 2.35 -0.97 -19.42
N LEU A 109 3.55 -1.26 -19.92
CA LEU A 109 4.70 -1.65 -19.10
C LEU A 109 5.16 -0.52 -18.16
N GLY A 110 5.10 0.73 -18.61
CA GLY A 110 5.65 1.88 -17.88
C GLY A 110 7.18 1.85 -17.84
N ASP A 111 7.76 2.66 -16.95
CA ASP A 111 9.21 2.82 -16.80
C ASP A 111 9.87 1.66 -16.01
N PHE A 112 9.10 0.95 -15.19
CA PHE A 112 9.64 0.02 -14.18
C PHE A 112 10.54 -1.12 -14.72
N PRO A 113 10.31 -1.73 -15.91
CA PRO A 113 11.21 -2.75 -16.45
C PRO A 113 12.67 -2.30 -16.59
N GLU A 114 12.94 -1.01 -16.78
CA GLU A 114 14.32 -0.48 -16.83
C GLU A 114 15.01 -0.52 -15.46
N TYR A 115 14.27 -0.25 -14.39
CA TYR A 115 14.75 -0.34 -13.01
C TYR A 115 14.95 -1.80 -12.59
N TYR A 116 14.00 -2.67 -12.96
CA TYR A 116 14.07 -4.09 -12.70
C TYR A 116 15.26 -4.77 -13.41
N SER A 117 15.52 -4.41 -14.67
CA SER A 117 16.67 -4.90 -15.45
C SER A 117 18.01 -4.26 -15.08
N GLY A 118 18.03 -3.24 -14.22
CA GLY A 118 19.22 -2.48 -13.86
C GLY A 118 19.76 -1.56 -14.97
N ARG A 119 18.98 -1.31 -16.03
CA ARG A 119 19.30 -0.29 -17.05
C ARG A 119 19.20 1.13 -16.45
N SER A 120 18.26 1.31 -15.54
CA SER A 120 18.07 2.51 -14.71
C SER A 120 18.21 2.14 -13.23
N LYS A 121 18.67 3.06 -12.37
CA LYS A 121 18.73 2.88 -10.91
C LYS A 121 17.98 4.03 -10.25
N ALA A 122 17.14 3.74 -9.25
CA ALA A 122 16.44 4.78 -8.52
C ALA A 122 17.43 5.67 -7.73
N PRO A 123 17.39 7.00 -7.88
CA PRO A 123 18.35 7.91 -7.26
C PRO A 123 18.19 8.02 -5.74
N TYR A 124 17.01 7.68 -5.22
CA TYR A 124 16.63 7.79 -3.81
C TYR A 124 16.03 6.48 -3.31
N LEU A 125 16.17 6.20 -2.01
CA LEU A 125 15.39 5.14 -1.35
C LEU A 125 13.90 5.42 -1.58
N THR A 126 13.21 4.48 -2.22
CA THR A 126 11.81 4.62 -2.61
C THR A 126 11.00 3.52 -1.93
N LEU A 127 10.10 3.90 -1.03
CA LEU A 127 9.19 2.98 -0.34
C LEU A 127 7.77 3.15 -0.91
N PHE A 128 7.03 2.05 -1.08
CA PHE A 128 5.64 2.12 -1.52
C PHE A 128 4.74 1.07 -0.87
N VAL A 129 3.46 1.43 -0.71
CA VAL A 129 2.35 0.49 -0.52
C VAL A 129 1.72 0.20 -1.88
N GLY A 130 1.10 -0.97 -2.08
CA GLY A 130 0.42 -1.27 -3.34
C GLY A 130 -0.96 -0.61 -3.43
N GLY A 131 -1.37 -0.22 -4.64
CA GLY A 131 -2.74 0.19 -4.95
C GLY A 131 -3.59 -0.94 -5.52
N ASN A 132 -4.54 -0.59 -6.40
CA ASN A 132 -5.39 -1.55 -7.10
C ASN A 132 -4.90 -1.84 -8.54
N HIS A 133 -4.02 -1.01 -9.10
CA HIS A 133 -3.35 -1.24 -10.37
C HIS A 133 -1.91 -1.70 -10.13
N GLU A 134 -1.75 -2.97 -9.75
CA GLU A 134 -0.44 -3.55 -9.45
C GLU A 134 -0.16 -4.83 -10.24
N ALA A 135 1.13 -5.14 -10.42
CA ALA A 135 1.59 -6.45 -10.86
C ALA A 135 1.43 -7.46 -9.70
N ALA A 136 0.21 -7.98 -9.51
CA ALA A 136 -0.15 -8.80 -8.35
C ALA A 136 0.81 -9.98 -8.14
N SER A 137 1.20 -10.66 -9.22
CA SER A 137 2.17 -11.77 -9.18
C SER A 137 3.49 -11.40 -8.50
N HIS A 138 4.10 -10.30 -8.96
CA HIS A 138 5.41 -9.84 -8.49
C HIS A 138 5.33 -9.32 -7.06
N LEU A 139 4.26 -8.59 -6.70
CA LEU A 139 4.09 -8.13 -5.33
C LEU A 139 3.75 -9.28 -4.36
N TRP A 140 3.14 -10.38 -4.83
CA TRP A 140 2.86 -11.55 -4.00
C TRP A 140 4.10 -12.30 -3.55
N GLU A 141 5.13 -12.35 -4.41
CA GLU A 141 6.45 -12.88 -4.06
C GLU A 141 7.07 -12.18 -2.83
N LEU A 142 6.61 -10.96 -2.50
CA LEU A 142 7.14 -10.05 -1.50
C LEU A 142 6.08 -9.65 -0.45
N TYR A 143 5.23 -10.60 -0.02
CA TYR A 143 4.18 -10.35 0.98
C TYR A 143 4.67 -9.66 2.28
N TYR A 144 5.86 -10.02 2.77
CA TYR A 144 6.50 -9.42 3.96
C TYR A 144 7.29 -8.13 3.66
N GLY A 145 7.24 -7.65 2.41
CA GLY A 145 8.06 -6.57 1.87
C GLY A 145 9.39 -7.05 1.30
N GLY A 146 9.99 -6.23 0.43
CA GLY A 146 11.27 -6.51 -0.22
C GLY A 146 11.60 -5.56 -1.36
N TRP A 147 12.82 -5.65 -1.87
CA TRP A 147 13.27 -4.88 -3.03
C TRP A 147 12.62 -5.41 -4.29
N VAL A 148 11.87 -4.55 -4.99
CA VAL A 148 11.38 -4.83 -6.35
C VAL A 148 12.42 -4.41 -7.40
N ALA A 149 13.31 -3.49 -7.06
CA ALA A 149 14.49 -3.08 -7.83
C ALA A 149 15.50 -2.44 -6.86
N PRO A 150 16.78 -2.21 -7.25
CA PRO A 150 17.74 -1.52 -6.39
C PRO A 150 17.23 -0.13 -5.98
N ASN A 151 17.30 0.19 -4.69
CA ASN A 151 16.71 1.37 -4.04
C ASN A 151 15.17 1.47 -4.06
N ILE A 152 14.42 0.48 -4.57
CA ILE A 152 12.95 0.48 -4.58
C ILE A 152 12.40 -0.69 -3.74
N TYR A 153 11.78 -0.39 -2.60
CA TYR A 153 11.28 -1.36 -1.64
C TYR A 153 9.75 -1.32 -1.55
N TYR A 154 9.11 -2.45 -1.86
CA TYR A 154 7.70 -2.67 -1.57
C TYR A 154 7.52 -2.99 -0.10
N LEU A 155 6.59 -2.33 0.59
CA LEU A 155 6.34 -2.60 2.00
C LEU A 155 5.71 -3.99 2.25
N GLY A 156 5.05 -4.61 1.27
CA GLY A 156 4.29 -5.85 1.51
C GLY A 156 2.80 -5.58 1.76
N ALA A 157 2.06 -6.60 2.20
CA ALA A 157 0.63 -6.46 2.49
C ALA A 157 0.36 -5.47 3.64
N ALA A 158 1.19 -5.55 4.68
CA ALA A 158 1.34 -4.54 5.74
C ALA A 158 2.74 -4.61 6.33
N ASN A 159 3.28 -3.49 6.84
CA ASN A 159 4.62 -3.45 7.43
C ASN A 159 4.83 -2.28 8.40
N VAL A 160 5.88 -2.37 9.23
CA VAL A 160 6.53 -1.21 9.84
C VAL A 160 8.03 -1.29 9.63
N VAL A 161 8.59 -0.23 9.05
CA VAL A 161 10.02 -0.09 8.76
C VAL A 161 10.56 1.22 9.36
N ARG A 162 11.88 1.32 9.46
CA ARG A 162 12.58 2.52 9.96
C ARG A 162 13.48 3.12 8.90
N VAL A 163 13.38 4.44 8.71
CA VAL A 163 14.32 5.25 7.94
C VAL A 163 14.96 6.23 8.92
N GLY A 164 16.13 5.85 9.44
CA GLY A 164 16.78 6.56 10.54
C GLY A 164 15.85 6.69 11.75
N PRO A 165 15.52 7.91 12.21
CA PRO A 165 14.68 8.12 13.37
C PRO A 165 13.18 7.92 13.12
N LEU A 166 12.72 7.82 11.87
CA LEU A 166 11.29 7.72 11.55
C LEU A 166 10.82 6.27 11.43
N ARG A 167 9.74 5.94 12.14
CA ARG A 167 8.94 4.72 11.93
C ARG A 167 7.83 4.98 10.93
N ILE A 168 7.74 4.12 9.92
CA ILE A 168 6.80 4.22 8.81
C ILE A 168 5.96 2.94 8.80
N ALA A 169 4.66 3.05 9.08
CA ALA A 169 3.71 1.96 8.94
C ALA A 169 2.95 2.07 7.61
N GLY A 170 2.84 0.97 6.87
CA GLY A 170 2.12 0.91 5.61
C GLY A 170 1.12 -0.24 5.56
N MET A 171 0.00 -0.01 4.87
CA MET A 171 -0.95 -1.04 4.46
C MET A 171 -1.26 -0.92 2.97
N THR A 172 -1.24 -2.05 2.27
CA THR A 172 -1.47 -2.15 0.83
C THR A 172 -2.94 -2.40 0.50
N GLY A 173 -3.40 -1.87 -0.63
CA GLY A 173 -4.68 -2.22 -1.23
C GLY A 173 -5.81 -1.25 -0.96
N ILE A 174 -7.02 -1.64 -1.39
CA ILE A 174 -8.27 -0.88 -1.19
C ILE A 174 -9.33 -1.68 -0.42
N TRP A 175 -10.29 -0.98 0.17
CA TRP A 175 -11.39 -1.60 0.90
C TRP A 175 -12.44 -2.24 -0.02
N LYS A 176 -12.66 -3.55 0.15
CA LYS A 176 -13.92 -4.22 -0.22
C LYS A 176 -14.38 -5.12 0.93
N GLY A 177 -15.47 -4.73 1.59
CA GLY A 177 -15.91 -5.34 2.85
C GLY A 177 -16.29 -6.83 2.78
N PHE A 178 -16.58 -7.35 1.59
CA PHE A 178 -16.89 -8.78 1.38
C PHE A 178 -15.64 -9.69 1.36
N ASP A 179 -14.45 -9.13 1.09
CA ASP A 179 -13.17 -9.85 1.12
C ASP A 179 -12.39 -9.62 2.42
N TYR A 180 -12.72 -8.56 3.18
CA TYR A 180 -11.99 -8.19 4.40
C TYR A 180 -11.80 -9.36 5.38
N LYS A 181 -12.82 -10.21 5.56
CA LYS A 181 -12.78 -11.40 6.44
C LYS A 181 -12.57 -12.72 5.68
N LYS A 182 -11.83 -12.69 4.58
CA LYS A 182 -11.30 -13.89 3.93
C LYS A 182 -9.84 -14.09 4.32
N THR A 183 -9.33 -15.29 4.07
CA THR A 183 -7.89 -15.51 3.93
C THR A 183 -7.38 -14.87 2.62
N HIS A 184 -6.06 -14.76 2.53
CA HIS A 184 -5.35 -14.59 1.28
C HIS A 184 -5.36 -15.95 0.56
N HIS A 185 -6.20 -16.08 -0.46
CA HIS A 185 -6.47 -17.34 -1.17
C HIS A 185 -5.90 -17.35 -2.59
N GLU A 186 -5.39 -16.20 -3.03
CA GLU A 186 -4.87 -15.94 -4.34
C GLU A 186 -3.58 -16.75 -4.59
N ARG A 187 -3.57 -17.56 -5.65
CA ARG A 187 -2.36 -18.25 -6.10
C ARG A 187 -2.33 -18.37 -7.62
N LEU A 188 -1.14 -18.28 -8.21
CA LEU A 188 -1.00 -18.41 -9.66
C LEU A 188 -1.28 -19.85 -10.13
N PRO A 189 -1.90 -20.02 -11.32
CA PRO A 189 -2.43 -18.96 -12.19
C PRO A 189 -3.73 -18.32 -11.64
N PHE A 190 -3.83 -17.00 -11.69
CA PHE A 190 -4.95 -16.26 -11.11
C PHE A 190 -6.21 -16.34 -11.97
N SER A 191 -7.38 -16.46 -11.35
CA SER A 191 -8.66 -16.17 -11.99
C SER A 191 -8.89 -14.65 -12.11
N GLY A 192 -9.93 -14.25 -12.85
CA GLY A 192 -10.37 -12.85 -12.89
C GLY A 192 -10.88 -12.31 -11.55
N ASP A 193 -11.24 -13.21 -10.62
CA ASP A 193 -11.60 -12.86 -9.25
C ASP A 193 -10.32 -12.65 -8.41
N ASP A 194 -9.34 -13.56 -8.50
CA ASP A 194 -8.06 -13.48 -7.76
C ASP A 194 -7.27 -12.20 -8.10
N VAL A 195 -7.24 -11.80 -9.37
CA VAL A 195 -6.60 -10.55 -9.82
C VAL A 195 -7.22 -9.31 -9.16
N ARG A 196 -8.50 -9.37 -8.78
CA ARG A 196 -9.19 -8.30 -8.04
C ARG A 196 -9.02 -8.44 -6.53
N SER A 197 -9.23 -9.64 -5.99
CA SER A 197 -9.23 -9.88 -4.55
C SER A 197 -7.84 -9.76 -3.92
N PHE A 198 -6.76 -9.93 -4.70
CA PHE A 198 -5.37 -9.72 -4.29
C PHE A 198 -5.14 -8.37 -3.57
N TYR A 199 -5.61 -7.26 -4.16
CA TYR A 199 -5.40 -5.92 -3.61
C TYR A 199 -6.51 -5.48 -2.66
N HIS A 200 -7.47 -6.34 -2.33
CA HIS A 200 -8.45 -5.99 -1.30
C HIS A 200 -7.83 -6.15 0.09
N VAL A 201 -7.96 -5.14 0.95
CA VAL A 201 -7.41 -5.16 2.32
C VAL A 201 -7.97 -6.36 3.09
N ARG A 202 -7.09 -7.14 3.74
CA ARG A 202 -7.48 -8.25 4.63
C ARG A 202 -7.39 -7.87 6.10
N GLU A 203 -8.29 -8.43 6.88
CA GLU A 203 -8.36 -8.21 8.33
C GLU A 203 -7.12 -8.75 9.06
N VAL A 204 -6.49 -9.83 8.59
CA VAL A 204 -5.27 -10.37 9.23
C VAL A 204 -4.08 -9.40 9.15
N ASP A 205 -3.96 -8.65 8.06
CA ASP A 205 -2.91 -7.64 7.89
C ASP A 205 -3.15 -6.41 8.76
N VAL A 206 -4.42 -6.00 8.84
CA VAL A 206 -4.86 -4.91 9.70
C VAL A 206 -4.71 -5.30 11.18
N ARG A 207 -5.05 -6.54 11.57
CA ARG A 207 -4.95 -7.01 12.96
C ARG A 207 -3.51 -6.94 13.46
N LYS A 208 -2.52 -7.30 12.64
CA LYS A 208 -1.08 -7.11 12.95
C LYS A 208 -0.77 -5.64 13.27
N LEU A 209 -1.20 -4.70 12.42
CA LEU A 209 -0.99 -3.26 12.65
C LEU A 209 -1.67 -2.77 13.94
N LEU A 210 -2.87 -3.29 14.24
CA LEU A 210 -3.57 -2.97 15.50
C LEU A 210 -2.85 -3.50 16.76
N GLN A 211 -1.88 -4.42 16.64
CA GLN A 211 -1.12 -4.91 17.80
C GLN A 211 0.06 -4.03 18.22
N LEU A 212 0.50 -3.06 17.39
CA LEU A 212 1.61 -2.15 17.73
C LEU A 212 1.28 -1.33 18.99
N ARG A 213 2.18 -1.23 19.97
CA ARG A 213 1.95 -0.50 21.24
C ARG A 213 2.81 0.76 21.37
N THR A 214 3.80 0.95 20.50
CA THR A 214 4.73 2.10 20.53
C THR A 214 4.47 3.06 19.36
N GLN A 215 4.70 4.36 19.56
CA GLN A 215 4.37 5.43 18.60
C GLN A 215 5.00 5.22 17.22
N VAL A 216 4.23 5.49 16.17
CA VAL A 216 4.67 5.54 14.76
C VAL A 216 4.62 7.00 14.27
N ASP A 217 5.52 7.40 13.37
CA ASP A 217 5.64 8.78 12.87
C ASP A 217 4.80 9.02 11.60
N ILE A 218 4.79 8.04 10.69
CA ILE A 218 4.10 8.09 9.40
C ILE A 218 3.22 6.85 9.21
N GLY A 219 1.96 7.06 8.87
CA GLY A 219 1.06 6.02 8.34
C GLY A 219 0.83 6.16 6.83
N MET A 220 0.67 5.05 6.12
CA MET A 220 0.39 5.03 4.68
C MET A 220 -0.70 4.02 4.33
N SER A 221 -1.67 4.42 3.51
CA SER A 221 -2.67 3.55 2.87
C SER A 221 -2.99 4.08 1.47
N HIS A 222 -3.29 3.21 0.50
CA HIS A 222 -3.59 3.68 -0.86
C HIS A 222 -4.90 4.49 -0.92
N ASP A 223 -6.00 3.87 -0.51
CA ASP A 223 -7.27 4.57 -0.31
C ASP A 223 -7.28 5.33 1.04
N TRP A 224 -8.19 6.30 1.13
CA TRP A 224 -8.24 7.22 2.25
C TRP A 224 -8.89 6.55 3.47
N PRO A 225 -8.41 6.79 4.69
CA PRO A 225 -9.16 6.46 5.91
C PRO A 225 -10.57 7.05 5.83
N ARG A 226 -11.58 6.20 6.00
CA ARG A 226 -12.99 6.60 5.89
C ARG A 226 -13.33 7.77 6.81
N LEU A 227 -14.13 8.71 6.30
CA LEU A 227 -14.58 9.96 6.92
C LEU A 227 -13.46 10.98 7.21
N ILE A 228 -12.26 10.83 6.64
CA ILE A 228 -11.18 11.81 6.83
C ILE A 228 -11.48 13.17 6.17
N GLU A 229 -12.35 13.19 5.15
CA GLU A 229 -12.80 14.41 4.47
C GLU A 229 -13.52 15.38 5.42
N ARG A 230 -14.22 14.86 6.42
CA ARG A 230 -14.92 15.65 7.45
C ARG A 230 -13.97 16.41 8.40
N HIS A 231 -12.67 16.12 8.31
CA HIS A 231 -11.61 16.79 9.06
C HIS A 231 -10.80 17.79 8.21
N GLY A 232 -11.25 18.10 6.99
CA GLY A 232 -10.68 19.11 6.10
C GLY A 232 -11.75 20.03 5.48
N ASP A 233 -11.48 20.61 4.31
CA ASP A 233 -12.47 21.41 3.57
C ASP A 233 -13.38 20.50 2.73
N GLU A 234 -14.30 19.79 3.39
CA GLU A 234 -15.30 18.92 2.74
C GLU A 234 -16.12 19.68 1.68
N LYS A 235 -16.37 20.98 1.88
CA LYS A 235 -17.14 21.83 0.96
C LYS A 235 -16.38 22.14 -0.33
N TRP A 236 -15.06 22.32 -0.25
CA TRP A 236 -14.21 22.38 -1.43
C TRP A 236 -14.17 21.01 -2.12
N LEU A 237 -14.01 19.92 -1.37
CA LEU A 237 -13.89 18.58 -1.93
C LEU A 237 -15.15 18.21 -2.72
N PHE A 238 -16.34 18.34 -2.13
CA PHE A 238 -17.62 18.04 -2.78
C PHE A 238 -17.92 18.95 -3.97
N ARG A 239 -17.41 20.19 -3.99
CA ARG A 239 -17.51 21.06 -5.17
C ARG A 239 -16.68 20.54 -6.36
N VAL A 240 -15.52 19.91 -6.10
CA VAL A 240 -14.61 19.37 -7.12
C VAL A 240 -14.97 17.93 -7.50
N LYS A 241 -15.36 17.11 -6.53
CA LYS A 241 -15.72 15.68 -6.63
C LYS A 241 -17.14 15.49 -6.09
N ARG A 242 -18.15 15.81 -6.91
CA ARG A 242 -19.56 15.87 -6.46
C ARG A 242 -20.11 14.54 -5.93
N ALA A 243 -19.68 13.41 -6.47
CA ALA A 243 -20.14 12.10 -6.01
C ALA A 243 -19.73 11.82 -4.54
N PHE A 244 -18.57 12.32 -4.11
CA PHE A 244 -18.06 12.14 -2.74
C PHE A 244 -18.97 12.76 -1.67
N GLU A 245 -19.83 13.73 -2.02
CA GLU A 245 -20.80 14.30 -1.09
C GLU A 245 -21.77 13.23 -0.58
N LYS A 246 -22.35 12.47 -1.52
CA LYS A 246 -23.27 11.36 -1.20
C LYS A 246 -22.53 10.25 -0.45
N GLU A 247 -21.37 9.81 -0.95
CA GLU A 247 -20.58 8.74 -0.32
C GLU A 247 -20.10 9.09 1.10
N SER A 248 -19.80 10.37 1.36
CA SER A 248 -19.47 10.87 2.70
C SER A 248 -20.69 10.87 3.63
N TYR A 249 -21.88 11.23 3.13
CA TYR A 249 -23.13 11.16 3.91
C TYR A 249 -23.57 9.72 4.20
N ASP A 250 -23.44 8.83 3.22
CA ASP A 250 -23.77 7.40 3.34
C ASP A 250 -22.71 6.61 4.15
N GLY A 251 -21.54 7.20 4.39
CA GLY A 251 -20.44 6.58 5.15
C GLY A 251 -19.74 5.46 4.39
N THR A 252 -19.73 5.55 3.06
CA THR A 252 -19.07 4.62 2.13
C THR A 252 -17.74 5.16 1.59
N LEU A 253 -17.52 6.48 1.64
CA LEU A 253 -16.27 7.10 1.16
C LEU A 253 -15.05 6.64 1.98
N GLY A 254 -14.13 5.95 1.31
CA GLY A 254 -12.85 5.50 1.89
C GLY A 254 -12.93 4.20 2.70
N ASN A 255 -11.84 3.95 3.43
CA ASN A 255 -11.49 2.66 4.01
C ASN A 255 -11.70 2.61 5.54
N PRO A 256 -12.69 1.84 6.03
CA PRO A 256 -12.91 1.60 7.46
C PRO A 256 -11.70 1.00 8.18
N ALA A 257 -10.93 0.11 7.54
CA ALA A 257 -9.77 -0.51 8.16
C ALA A 257 -8.60 0.46 8.30
N ALA A 258 -8.36 1.31 7.31
CA ALA A 258 -7.39 2.40 7.43
C ALA A 258 -7.80 3.39 8.54
N THR A 259 -9.11 3.64 8.75
CA THR A 259 -9.59 4.39 9.93
C THR A 259 -9.25 3.68 11.25
N TYR A 260 -9.42 2.35 11.35
CA TYR A 260 -9.05 1.62 12.57
C TYR A 260 -7.56 1.75 12.88
N VAL A 261 -6.69 1.59 11.87
CA VAL A 261 -5.24 1.75 12.02
C VAL A 261 -4.87 3.20 12.37
N MET A 262 -5.43 4.20 11.68
CA MET A 262 -5.19 5.61 11.98
C MET A 262 -5.60 5.97 13.42
N ASP A 263 -6.80 5.56 13.86
CA ASP A 263 -7.34 5.92 15.17
C ASP A 263 -6.65 5.19 16.33
N ARG A 264 -5.98 4.08 16.00
CA ARG A 264 -5.17 3.28 16.92
C ARG A 264 -3.73 3.77 17.03
N LEU A 265 -3.05 3.99 15.90
CA LEU A 265 -1.63 4.36 15.88
C LEU A 265 -1.39 5.86 15.99
N ARG A 266 -2.38 6.68 15.59
CA ARG A 266 -2.35 8.14 15.59
C ARG A 266 -1.01 8.71 15.11
N PRO A 267 -0.47 8.35 13.93
CA PRO A 267 0.80 8.89 13.48
C PRO A 267 0.67 10.40 13.20
N PRO A 268 1.66 11.25 13.55
CA PRO A 268 1.65 12.67 13.22
C PRO A 268 1.34 12.97 11.75
N TYR A 269 1.71 12.08 10.83
CA TYR A 269 1.42 12.16 9.41
C TYR A 269 0.70 10.91 8.90
N TRP A 270 -0.29 11.09 8.03
CA TRP A 270 -0.89 10.01 7.24
C TRP A 270 -0.94 10.38 5.77
N PHE A 271 -0.43 9.51 4.90
CA PHE A 271 -0.36 9.73 3.45
C PHE A 271 -1.22 8.71 2.68
N SER A 272 -1.97 9.22 1.70
CA SER A 272 -2.80 8.40 0.81
C SER A 272 -2.84 8.93 -0.63
N ALA A 273 -3.42 8.13 -1.53
CA ALA A 273 -3.51 8.42 -2.95
C ALA A 273 -4.94 8.10 -3.46
N HIS A 274 -5.05 7.24 -4.49
CA HIS A 274 -6.28 6.69 -5.08
C HIS A 274 -7.28 7.69 -5.68
N MET A 275 -7.82 8.61 -4.88
CA MET A 275 -8.94 9.50 -5.20
C MET A 275 -8.62 10.62 -6.22
N HIS A 276 -7.43 10.60 -6.82
CA HIS A 276 -6.94 11.54 -7.84
C HIS A 276 -7.33 13.00 -7.57
N CYS A 277 -7.01 13.48 -6.37
CA CYS A 277 -7.07 14.88 -5.99
C CYS A 277 -6.17 15.14 -4.77
N LYS A 278 -5.58 16.34 -4.71
CA LYS A 278 -4.89 16.79 -3.51
C LYS A 278 -5.91 17.20 -2.46
N PHE A 279 -5.81 16.64 -1.27
CA PHE A 279 -6.65 17.00 -0.12
C PHE A 279 -5.83 16.93 1.17
N SER A 280 -6.17 17.77 2.14
CA SER A 280 -5.49 17.80 3.43
C SER A 280 -6.49 17.99 4.56
N ALA A 281 -6.32 17.24 5.63
CA ALA A 281 -7.19 17.24 6.80
C ALA A 281 -6.37 17.11 8.09
N VAL A 282 -6.95 17.53 9.21
CA VAL A 282 -6.32 17.45 10.54
C VAL A 282 -7.29 16.76 11.50
N LYS A 283 -7.10 15.46 11.72
CA LYS A 283 -7.92 14.67 12.64
C LYS A 283 -7.36 14.77 14.05
N LYS A 284 -8.14 15.34 14.96
CA LYS A 284 -7.78 15.53 16.37
C LYS A 284 -8.44 14.47 17.23
N TYR A 285 -7.72 14.01 18.24
CA TYR A 285 -8.16 13.01 19.19
C TYR A 285 -8.26 13.64 20.59
N PRO A 286 -9.16 13.14 21.45
CA PRO A 286 -9.11 13.48 22.86
C PRO A 286 -7.76 13.02 23.45
N PRO A 287 -7.25 13.74 24.47
CA PRO A 287 -6.08 13.28 25.21
C PRO A 287 -6.37 11.88 25.80
N PRO A 288 -5.35 10.99 25.87
CA PRO A 288 -5.55 9.66 26.42
C PRO A 288 -5.96 9.78 27.90
N THR A 289 -7.24 9.53 28.18
CA THR A 289 -7.78 9.53 29.53
C THR A 289 -7.22 8.32 30.27
N GLY A 290 -6.24 8.57 31.14
CA GLY A 290 -5.74 7.57 32.08
C GLY A 290 -6.91 6.95 32.85
N GLY A 291 -6.98 5.61 32.84
CA GLY A 291 -8.21 4.84 33.06
C GLY A 291 -9.10 5.30 34.21
N GLN A 292 -10.11 6.11 33.87
CA GLN A 292 -11.31 6.32 34.66
C GLN A 292 -12.51 6.35 33.71
N GLU A 293 -13.33 5.31 33.78
CA GLU A 293 -14.63 5.28 33.11
C GLU A 293 -15.52 6.37 33.72
N LYS A 294 -15.66 7.49 33.02
CA LYS A 294 -16.88 8.29 33.08
C LYS A 294 -17.66 8.04 31.81
N ALA A 295 -18.79 7.35 31.96
CA ALA A 295 -19.81 7.28 30.93
C ALA A 295 -20.42 8.68 30.79
N GLU A 296 -19.92 9.47 29.84
CA GLU A 296 -20.62 10.68 29.40
C GLU A 296 -21.61 10.32 28.28
N ASP A 297 -22.86 10.69 28.52
CA ASP A 297 -24.02 10.39 27.68
C ASP A 297 -24.01 11.27 26.42
N THR A 298 -23.15 10.95 25.46
CA THR A 298 -23.23 11.51 24.11
C THR A 298 -24.39 10.85 23.37
N THR A 299 -25.54 11.51 23.43
CA THR A 299 -26.75 11.20 22.67
C THR A 299 -26.49 11.26 21.16
N GLN A 300 -26.12 10.11 20.59
CA GLN A 300 -26.17 9.92 19.14
C GLN A 300 -27.63 9.87 18.68
N PRO A 301 -28.02 10.53 17.58
CA PRO A 301 -29.31 10.27 16.96
C PRO A 301 -29.37 8.81 16.49
N PRO A 302 -30.53 8.14 16.59
CA PRO A 302 -30.60 6.70 16.45
C PRO A 302 -30.28 6.23 15.03
N VAL A 303 -29.30 5.32 14.92
CA VAL A 303 -29.10 4.49 13.73
C VAL A 303 -30.35 3.60 13.57
N PRO A 304 -31.10 3.70 12.46
CA PRO A 304 -32.21 2.78 12.22
C PRO A 304 -31.66 1.35 12.03
N PRO A 305 -32.34 0.32 12.54
CA PRO A 305 -31.89 -1.06 12.35
C PRO A 305 -31.91 -1.41 10.86
N ALA A 306 -30.87 -2.09 10.39
CA ALA A 306 -30.81 -2.62 9.04
C ALA A 306 -31.91 -3.68 8.84
N SER A 307 -33.05 -3.25 8.30
CA SER A 307 -34.09 -4.13 7.78
C SER A 307 -33.56 -4.81 6.51
N ALA A 308 -33.51 -6.13 6.53
CA ALA A 308 -33.20 -6.93 5.36
C ALA A 308 -34.43 -6.97 4.42
N ASP A 309 -34.58 -5.95 3.59
CA ASP A 309 -35.40 -5.95 2.38
C ASP A 309 -34.67 -5.13 1.30
N GLU A 310 -34.51 -5.70 0.11
CA GLU A 310 -33.80 -5.09 -1.01
C GLU A 310 -34.65 -3.97 -1.66
N PRO A 311 -34.13 -2.74 -1.82
CA PRO A 311 -34.71 -1.80 -2.78
C PRO A 311 -34.25 -2.18 -4.20
N GLU A 312 -35.21 -2.31 -5.13
CA GLU A 312 -34.90 -2.51 -6.55
C GLU A 312 -34.09 -1.32 -7.14
N PRO A 313 -33.23 -1.56 -8.16
CA PRO A 313 -32.29 -0.55 -8.64
C PRO A 313 -32.99 0.62 -9.34
N ILE A 314 -33.01 1.77 -8.66
CA ILE A 314 -33.28 3.07 -9.28
C ILE A 314 -31.96 3.53 -9.93
N ALA A 315 -31.97 3.76 -11.23
CA ALA A 315 -30.79 4.27 -11.95
C ALA A 315 -30.44 5.69 -11.48
N ASP A 316 -29.33 5.84 -10.77
CA ASP A 316 -28.83 7.12 -10.24
C ASP A 316 -27.89 7.79 -11.28
N PRO A 317 -28.16 9.02 -11.77
CA PRO A 317 -27.38 9.64 -12.85
C PRO A 317 -25.97 10.15 -12.48
N LEU A 318 -25.46 9.84 -11.28
CA LEU A 318 -24.24 10.41 -10.70
C LEU A 318 -23.21 9.34 -10.28
N ALA A 319 -22.99 8.34 -11.13
CA ALA A 319 -21.89 7.39 -10.97
C ALA A 319 -20.54 8.13 -10.83
N ASN A 320 -19.78 7.78 -9.80
CA ASN A 320 -18.47 8.37 -9.52
C ASN A 320 -17.43 7.84 -10.52
N PRO A 321 -16.81 8.68 -11.38
CA PRO A 321 -15.82 8.21 -12.35
C PRO A 321 -14.47 7.81 -11.73
N ASP A 322 -14.27 8.08 -10.43
CA ASP A 322 -13.13 7.61 -9.64
C ASP A 322 -13.49 6.38 -8.78
N GLU A 323 -14.77 6.03 -8.61
CA GLU A 323 -15.17 4.69 -8.13
C GLU A 323 -15.16 3.74 -9.33
N ILE A 324 -14.15 2.87 -9.41
CA ILE A 324 -14.11 1.87 -10.48
C ILE A 324 -15.09 0.75 -10.13
N ASP A 325 -16.29 0.85 -10.71
CA ASP A 325 -17.13 -0.32 -10.93
C ASP A 325 -16.45 -1.22 -11.97
N LEU A 326 -15.85 -2.32 -11.49
CA LEU A 326 -15.05 -3.26 -12.28
C LEU A 326 -15.93 -4.30 -13.00
N ASP A 327 -17.26 -4.12 -12.99
CA ASP A 327 -18.25 -5.05 -13.55
C ASP A 327 -18.76 -4.63 -14.95
N MET A 328 -18.17 -3.59 -15.56
CA MET A 328 -18.44 -3.22 -16.97
C MET A 328 -17.81 -4.20 -17.98
N ASP A 329 -18.41 -5.38 -18.12
CA ASP A 329 -18.31 -6.18 -19.34
C ASP A 329 -19.16 -5.55 -20.48
N ASP A 330 -18.71 -5.77 -21.71
CA ASP A 330 -19.18 -5.10 -22.93
C ASP A 330 -20.38 -5.84 -23.54
N ASP A 331 -21.63 -5.41 -23.31
CA ASP A 331 -22.75 -5.67 -24.24
C ASP A 331 -23.99 -4.77 -24.02
N ALA A 332 -24.80 -4.60 -25.09
CA ALA A 332 -25.83 -3.55 -25.20
C ALA A 332 -27.17 -3.82 -24.46
N PRO A 333 -27.89 -2.77 -24.00
CA PRO A 333 -29.09 -2.93 -23.17
C PRO A 333 -30.34 -3.38 -23.95
N ALA A 334 -31.02 -4.40 -23.43
CA ALA A 334 -32.34 -4.85 -23.89
C ALA A 334 -33.48 -4.29 -23.01
N ALA A 335 -34.63 -3.97 -23.63
CA ALA A 335 -35.72 -3.26 -22.97
C ALA A 335 -36.57 -4.14 -22.02
N PRO A 336 -37.11 -3.58 -20.91
CA PRO A 336 -37.91 -4.33 -19.94
C PRO A 336 -39.36 -4.58 -20.41
N GLN A 337 -39.93 -5.71 -19.98
CA GLN A 337 -41.37 -6.01 -20.08
C GLN A 337 -41.99 -6.25 -18.69
N PRO A 338 -43.31 -6.04 -18.50
CA PRO A 338 -43.94 -5.98 -17.18
C PRO A 338 -44.23 -7.36 -16.58
N LYS A 339 -44.38 -7.44 -15.26
CA LYS A 339 -44.92 -8.60 -14.54
C LYS A 339 -46.04 -8.21 -13.58
N GLU A 340 -47.06 -9.06 -13.52
CA GLU A 340 -48.21 -8.95 -12.61
C GLU A 340 -47.91 -9.61 -11.24
N PRO A 341 -48.62 -9.24 -10.15
CA PRO A 341 -48.27 -9.62 -8.79
C PRO A 341 -48.89 -10.95 -8.31
N SER A 342 -48.20 -11.64 -7.39
CA SER A 342 -48.71 -12.88 -6.75
C SER A 342 -48.70 -12.84 -5.21
N SER A 343 -49.91 -12.93 -4.64
CA SER A 343 -50.28 -13.56 -3.36
C SER A 343 -49.41 -13.40 -2.10
N THR A 344 -50.02 -12.74 -1.09
CA THR A 344 -49.74 -12.77 0.35
C THR A 344 -49.47 -14.14 0.98
N THR A 345 -48.64 -14.17 2.03
CA THR A 345 -48.55 -15.29 3.01
C THR A 345 -48.54 -14.71 4.44
N GLU A 346 -49.24 -15.36 5.37
CA GLU A 346 -49.47 -14.88 6.76
C GLU A 346 -48.32 -15.20 7.74
N PRO A 347 -48.17 -14.44 8.85
CA PRO A 347 -47.11 -14.67 9.83
C PRO A 347 -47.44 -15.76 10.87
N SER A 348 -46.45 -16.59 11.18
CA SER A 348 -46.49 -17.57 12.29
C SER A 348 -46.45 -16.91 13.67
N PRO A 349 -47.06 -17.50 14.72
CA PRO A 349 -47.26 -16.84 16.01
C PRO A 349 -45.96 -16.71 16.84
N ALA A 350 -45.78 -15.54 17.46
CA ALA A 350 -44.71 -15.28 18.40
C ALA A 350 -44.97 -15.96 19.76
N VAL A 351 -44.00 -16.73 20.25
CA VAL A 351 -44.00 -17.26 21.63
C VAL A 351 -43.42 -16.18 22.56
N ALA A 352 -44.17 -15.84 23.60
CA ALA A 352 -43.84 -14.76 24.53
C ALA A 352 -42.60 -15.08 25.41
N ASP A 353 -41.86 -14.03 25.80
CA ASP A 353 -40.53 -14.14 26.41
C ASP A 353 -40.53 -14.78 27.81
N ASP A 354 -41.67 -14.77 28.50
CA ASP A 354 -41.92 -15.45 29.77
C ASP A 354 -41.79 -16.98 29.69
N VAL A 355 -41.98 -17.58 28.50
CA VAL A 355 -41.71 -19.01 28.26
C VAL A 355 -40.20 -19.27 28.05
N ARG A 356 -39.46 -18.32 27.47
CA ARG A 356 -38.00 -18.43 27.27
C ARG A 356 -37.24 -18.40 28.59
N ALA A 357 -37.75 -17.65 29.57
CA ALA A 357 -37.15 -17.52 30.91
C ALA A 357 -37.15 -18.81 31.75
N GLN A 358 -37.88 -19.86 31.33
CA GLN A 358 -37.97 -21.14 32.04
C GLN A 358 -37.03 -22.22 31.50
N LEU A 359 -36.24 -21.92 30.45
CA LEU A 359 -35.28 -22.86 29.88
C LEU A 359 -33.99 -22.92 30.73
N PRO A 360 -33.35 -24.10 30.86
CA PRO A 360 -32.11 -24.23 31.61
C PRO A 360 -30.97 -23.41 30.98
N ALA A 361 -30.01 -22.97 31.79
CA ALA A 361 -28.98 -22.01 31.42
C ALA A 361 -28.16 -22.37 30.17
N SER A 362 -28.12 -23.65 29.78
CA SER A 362 -27.56 -24.17 28.52
C SER A 362 -28.21 -23.60 27.24
N PHE A 363 -29.40 -23.00 27.34
CA PHE A 363 -30.12 -22.36 26.23
C PHE A 363 -30.00 -20.84 26.20
N ASN A 364 -29.36 -20.23 27.21
CA ASN A 364 -29.02 -18.81 27.14
C ASN A 364 -27.97 -18.63 26.04
N LYS A 365 -28.25 -17.76 25.06
CA LYS A 365 -27.23 -17.34 24.09
C LYS A 365 -26.01 -16.85 24.88
N PRO A 366 -24.78 -17.24 24.52
CA PRO A 366 -23.58 -16.69 25.15
C PRO A 366 -23.65 -15.17 25.09
N LYS A 367 -23.30 -14.50 26.19
CA LYS A 367 -23.24 -13.04 26.21
C LYS A 367 -22.28 -12.60 25.12
N VAL A 368 -22.84 -12.03 24.04
CA VAL A 368 -22.04 -11.34 23.03
C VAL A 368 -21.48 -10.12 23.73
N GLU A 369 -20.22 -10.20 24.13
CA GLU A 369 -19.46 -9.02 24.53
C GLU A 369 -19.59 -8.00 23.40
N LYS A 370 -19.98 -6.76 23.75
CA LYS A 370 -20.09 -5.69 22.76
C LYS A 370 -18.68 -5.46 22.20
N LYS A 371 -18.41 -6.03 21.01
CA LYS A 371 -17.13 -5.82 20.34
C LYS A 371 -16.90 -4.31 20.22
N GLY A 372 -15.85 -3.83 20.89
CA GLY A 372 -15.41 -2.45 20.78
C GLY A 372 -14.96 -2.14 19.35
N THR A 373 -14.71 -0.87 19.07
CA THR A 373 -14.03 -0.47 17.83
C THR A 373 -12.68 -1.22 17.76
N PRO A 374 -12.35 -1.89 16.64
CA PRO A 374 -11.09 -2.64 16.52
C PRO A 374 -9.88 -1.78 16.89
N GLY A 375 -8.95 -2.34 17.65
CA GLY A 375 -7.80 -1.61 18.16
C GLY A 375 -8.10 -0.65 19.31
N GLN A 376 -9.29 -0.64 19.94
CA GLN A 376 -9.53 0.24 21.09
C GLN A 376 -9.56 -0.55 22.41
N PRO A 377 -8.94 -0.05 23.50
CA PRO A 377 -8.37 1.29 23.66
C PRO A 377 -6.97 1.48 23.04
N VAL A 378 -6.61 2.74 22.79
CA VAL A 378 -5.25 3.16 22.38
C VAL A 378 -4.24 2.90 23.52
N PRO A 379 -3.09 2.24 23.26
CA PRO A 379 -2.07 1.97 24.26
C PRO A 379 -1.38 3.23 24.77
N ALA A 380 -0.89 3.18 26.01
CA ALA A 380 -0.19 4.30 26.64
C ALA A 380 1.10 4.75 25.90
N GLY A 381 1.69 3.89 25.06
CA GLY A 381 2.85 4.22 24.22
C GLY A 381 2.51 5.02 22.96
N ILE A 382 1.22 5.16 22.62
CA ILE A 382 0.74 6.06 21.56
C ILE A 382 0.32 7.38 22.22
N THR A 383 1.14 8.41 22.08
CA THR A 383 0.99 9.68 22.81
C THR A 383 0.47 10.82 21.94
N ASN A 384 0.56 10.69 20.62
CA ASN A 384 0.09 11.72 19.70
C ASN A 384 -1.46 11.87 19.71
N GLN A 385 -1.91 13.10 19.45
CA GLN A 385 -3.31 13.53 19.52
C GLN A 385 -3.78 14.23 18.24
N GLU A 386 -2.92 14.38 17.23
CA GLU A 386 -3.25 15.04 15.95
C GLU A 386 -2.62 14.28 14.77
N VAL A 387 -3.45 13.77 13.86
CA VAL A 387 -3.00 13.17 12.59
C VAL A 387 -3.16 14.21 11.48
N ARG A 388 -2.07 14.53 10.79
CA ARG A 388 -2.06 15.40 9.60
C ARG A 388 -2.18 14.53 8.36
N PHE A 389 -3.37 14.50 7.78
CA PHE A 389 -3.65 13.75 6.58
C PHE A 389 -3.29 14.57 5.33
N LEU A 390 -2.63 13.93 4.38
CA LEU A 390 -2.40 14.46 3.04
C LEU A 390 -2.65 13.35 2.01
N ALA A 391 -3.58 13.62 1.09
CA ALA A 391 -3.72 12.88 -0.15
C ALA A 391 -3.15 13.68 -1.32
N LEU A 392 -2.60 12.97 -2.31
CA LEU A 392 -2.04 13.55 -3.53
C LEU A 392 -2.60 12.87 -4.79
N ASP A 393 -2.48 13.58 -5.90
CA ASP A 393 -2.94 13.12 -7.22
C ASP A 393 -1.91 12.18 -7.89
N LYS A 394 -2.19 11.72 -9.11
CA LYS A 394 -1.23 10.99 -9.93
C LYS A 394 -0.31 11.90 -10.75
N CYS A 395 0.90 11.42 -11.03
CA CYS A 395 1.93 12.12 -11.83
C CYS A 395 1.45 12.44 -13.27
N LEU A 396 0.74 13.56 -13.42
CA LEU A 396 0.25 14.11 -14.69
C LEU A 396 0.42 15.64 -14.73
N PRO A 397 0.60 16.24 -15.93
CA PRO A 397 0.77 17.68 -16.08
C PRO A 397 -0.35 18.50 -15.43
N GLY A 398 0.04 19.53 -14.68
CA GLY A 398 -0.89 20.44 -14.00
C GLY A 398 -1.59 19.88 -12.76
N ARG A 399 -1.25 18.66 -12.31
CA ARG A 399 -1.80 18.05 -11.08
C ARG A 399 -0.88 18.24 -9.87
N HIS A 400 -1.43 18.03 -8.67
CA HIS A 400 -0.69 18.11 -7.42
C HIS A 400 -0.38 16.71 -6.88
N PHE A 401 0.61 16.07 -7.50
CA PHE A 401 0.99 14.67 -7.25
C PHE A 401 2.16 14.49 -6.28
N LEU A 402 3.06 15.49 -6.21
CA LEU A 402 4.28 15.46 -5.41
C LEU A 402 4.26 16.54 -4.30
N GLN A 403 4.73 16.20 -3.11
CA GLN A 403 5.03 17.16 -2.04
C GLN A 403 6.31 16.79 -1.27
N LEU A 404 7.27 17.72 -1.22
CA LEU A 404 8.48 17.59 -0.40
C LEU A 404 8.26 18.24 0.98
N CYS A 405 8.69 17.57 2.05
CA CYS A 405 8.70 18.08 3.42
C CYS A 405 9.92 17.57 4.21
N GLU A 406 10.24 18.25 5.31
CA GLU A 406 11.19 17.76 6.31
C GLU A 406 10.36 17.24 7.50
N ILE A 407 10.62 16.00 7.92
CA ILE A 407 9.87 15.32 8.98
C ILE A 407 10.81 15.04 10.15
N GLN A 408 10.35 15.40 11.35
CA GLN A 408 10.97 15.09 12.64
C GLN A 408 10.23 13.89 13.26
N PRO A 409 10.91 13.02 14.02
CA PRO A 409 10.22 12.00 14.82
C PRO A 409 9.37 12.64 15.90
N HIS A 410 8.29 11.96 16.30
CA HIS A 410 7.41 12.39 17.39
C HIS A 410 8.12 12.37 18.74
N ASP A 411 8.98 11.37 18.97
CA ASP A 411 9.92 11.33 20.10
C ASP A 411 11.27 11.92 19.63
N PRO A 412 11.66 13.13 20.08
CA PRO A 412 12.91 13.76 19.66
C PRO A 412 14.17 12.96 20.05
N SER A 413 14.06 12.00 20.98
CA SER A 413 15.19 11.15 21.35
C SER A 413 15.52 10.09 20.29
N GLU A 414 14.60 9.76 19.37
CA GLU A 414 14.89 8.86 18.24
C GLU A 414 15.96 9.48 17.31
N SER A 415 15.96 10.80 17.09
CA SER A 415 17.02 11.50 16.33
C SER A 415 18.41 11.36 16.95
N ALA A 416 18.50 11.20 18.28
CA ALA A 416 19.77 10.94 18.97
C ALA A 416 20.19 9.47 18.93
N ARG A 417 19.22 8.53 18.88
CA ARG A 417 19.47 7.09 18.75
C ARG A 417 19.83 6.68 17.32
N HIS A 418 19.29 7.39 16.32
CA HIS A 418 19.49 7.15 14.89
C HIS A 418 20.06 8.42 14.22
N PRO A 419 21.29 8.82 14.57
CA PRO A 419 21.92 10.03 14.02
C PRO A 419 22.14 9.93 12.51
N SER A 420 22.15 11.08 11.84
CA SER A 420 22.49 11.19 10.43
C SER A 420 23.98 10.92 10.18
N SER A 421 24.30 10.31 9.04
CA SER A 421 25.68 10.22 8.55
C SER A 421 26.18 11.61 8.13
N SER A 422 27.34 12.01 8.67
CA SER A 422 28.02 13.27 8.35
C SER A 422 28.81 13.23 7.03
N SER A 423 28.87 12.08 6.38
CA SER A 423 29.52 11.90 5.07
C SER A 423 28.76 10.81 4.30
N PRO A 424 27.57 11.13 3.76
CA PRO A 424 26.80 10.18 2.98
C PRO A 424 27.54 9.81 1.69
N THR A 425 27.44 8.53 1.32
CA THR A 425 27.92 7.99 0.04
C THR A 425 26.80 7.15 -0.57
N PRO A 426 26.86 6.76 -1.86
CA PRO A 426 25.87 5.86 -2.46
C PRO A 426 25.68 4.54 -1.69
N ASP A 427 26.72 4.07 -1.00
CA ASP A 427 26.71 2.82 -0.22
C ASP A 427 26.47 3.07 1.28
N THR A 428 26.53 4.32 1.74
CA THR A 428 26.30 4.73 3.14
C THR A 428 25.36 5.94 3.18
N PRO A 429 24.03 5.76 3.04
CA PRO A 429 23.07 6.86 3.00
C PRO A 429 23.06 7.69 4.30
N ARG A 430 22.44 8.87 4.26
CA ARG A 430 22.31 9.77 5.42
C ARG A 430 21.63 9.08 6.61
N TYR A 431 20.67 8.18 6.34
CA TYR A 431 19.97 7.39 7.35
C TYR A 431 19.94 5.90 6.96
N ARG A 432 20.07 5.02 7.95
CA ARG A 432 19.94 3.56 7.76
C ARG A 432 18.49 3.17 7.49
N PHE A 433 18.28 2.17 6.63
CA PHE A 433 16.99 1.53 6.41
C PHE A 433 16.94 0.19 7.16
N GLN A 434 15.98 0.05 8.07
CA GLN A 434 15.97 -1.05 9.05
C GLN A 434 14.56 -1.63 9.23
N TYR A 435 14.50 -2.92 9.55
CA TYR A 435 13.30 -3.58 10.06
C TYR A 435 12.92 -3.02 11.45
N ASP A 436 11.63 -2.93 11.76
CA ASP A 436 11.17 -2.57 13.10
C ASP A 436 11.03 -3.79 14.03
N PRO A 437 11.67 -3.83 15.21
CA PRO A 437 11.69 -5.02 16.06
C PRO A 437 10.33 -5.39 16.65
N GLU A 438 9.44 -4.43 16.88
CA GLU A 438 8.06 -4.70 17.34
C GLU A 438 7.26 -5.38 16.22
N TRP A 439 7.43 -4.92 14.98
CA TRP A 439 6.79 -5.54 13.82
C TRP A 439 7.31 -6.94 13.51
N LEU A 440 8.61 -7.20 13.66
CA LEU A 440 9.18 -8.54 13.52
C LEU A 440 8.57 -9.53 14.55
N ALA A 441 8.37 -9.08 15.80
CA ALA A 441 7.73 -9.87 16.85
C ALA A 441 6.25 -10.17 16.54
N ILE A 442 5.50 -9.15 16.11
CA ILE A 442 4.10 -9.32 15.67
C ILE A 442 4.02 -10.29 14.49
N THR A 443 4.91 -10.16 13.50
CA THR A 443 4.97 -11.04 12.33
C THR A 443 5.20 -12.50 12.72
N ARG A 444 6.10 -12.78 13.69
CA ARG A 444 6.33 -14.13 14.24
C ARG A 444 5.12 -14.72 14.97
N VAL A 445 4.34 -13.92 15.69
CA VAL A 445 3.08 -14.40 16.32
C VAL A 445 2.08 -14.79 15.23
N PHE A 446 1.86 -13.91 14.26
CA PHE A 446 0.83 -14.08 13.24
C PHE A 446 1.17 -15.07 12.12
N SER A 447 2.46 -15.42 11.92
CA SER A 447 2.86 -16.45 10.95
C SER A 447 2.25 -17.82 11.23
N ARG A 448 1.80 -18.08 12.48
CA ARG A 448 1.13 -19.31 12.91
C ARG A 448 -0.35 -19.37 12.54
N GLU A 449 -0.98 -18.21 12.26
CA GLU A 449 -2.39 -18.08 11.85
C GLU A 449 -2.54 -17.84 10.34
N LEU A 450 -1.44 -17.63 9.62
CA LEU A 450 -1.45 -17.28 8.20
C LEU A 450 -1.63 -18.52 7.31
N THR A 451 -2.63 -18.48 6.43
CA THR A 451 -2.91 -19.48 5.41
C THR A 451 -2.96 -18.80 4.05
N ILE A 452 -2.27 -19.37 3.05
CA ILE A 452 -2.19 -18.85 1.67
C ILE A 452 -2.67 -19.91 0.69
N GLY A 453 -3.40 -19.50 -0.36
CA GLY A 453 -3.74 -20.36 -1.49
C GLY A 453 -4.92 -21.32 -1.27
N ASP A 454 -5.67 -21.17 -0.18
CA ASP A 454 -6.87 -21.95 0.13
C ASP A 454 -8.08 -21.02 0.34
N ALA A 455 -9.02 -21.07 -0.62
CA ALA A 455 -10.27 -20.31 -0.59
C ALA A 455 -11.35 -20.90 0.34
N ALA A 456 -11.17 -22.13 0.80
CA ALA A 456 -12.02 -22.77 1.79
C ALA A 456 -11.49 -22.59 3.23
N ALA A 457 -10.27 -22.07 3.40
CA ALA A 457 -9.67 -21.84 4.70
C ALA A 457 -10.53 -20.89 5.56
N PRO A 458 -10.81 -21.25 6.83
CA PRO A 458 -11.56 -20.37 7.71
C PRO A 458 -10.74 -19.13 8.05
N HIS A 459 -11.39 -17.97 8.09
CA HIS A 459 -10.81 -16.74 8.63
C HIS A 459 -10.38 -16.95 10.10
N PRO A 460 -9.10 -16.73 10.46
CA PRO A 460 -8.66 -16.87 11.84
C PRO A 460 -9.43 -15.91 12.76
N PRO A 461 -10.00 -16.37 13.89
CA PRO A 461 -10.74 -15.49 14.78
C PRO A 461 -9.81 -14.45 15.43
N ASP A 462 -10.29 -13.22 15.55
CA ASP A 462 -9.63 -12.20 16.37
C ASP A 462 -9.77 -12.56 17.86
N LEU A 463 -8.63 -12.86 18.50
CA LEU A 463 -8.52 -13.23 19.91
C LEU A 463 -8.34 -12.02 20.85
N GLY A 464 -8.22 -10.81 20.29
CA GLY A 464 -8.08 -9.55 21.04
C GLY A 464 -6.67 -9.27 21.56
N GLU A 465 -6.37 -7.98 21.77
CA GLU A 465 -5.04 -7.48 22.13
C GLU A 465 -4.52 -8.07 23.44
N SER A 466 -5.40 -8.33 24.41
CA SER A 466 -5.06 -8.97 25.70
C SER A 466 -4.54 -10.41 25.54
N HIS A 467 -4.94 -11.11 24.48
CA HIS A 467 -4.41 -12.45 24.15
C HIS A 467 -3.06 -12.36 23.44
N TYR A 468 -2.95 -11.46 22.46
CA TYR A 468 -1.75 -11.31 21.65
C TYR A 468 -0.58 -10.65 22.39
N ALA A 469 -0.84 -9.70 23.31
CA ALA A 469 0.19 -8.97 24.04
C ALA A 469 1.29 -9.87 24.68
N PRO A 470 0.98 -10.87 25.53
CA PRO A 470 2.01 -11.72 26.13
C PRO A 470 2.76 -12.60 25.10
N LEU A 471 2.12 -12.95 23.97
CA LEU A 471 2.80 -13.67 22.88
C LEU A 471 3.80 -12.74 22.17
N ILE A 472 3.40 -11.50 21.88
CA ILE A 472 4.25 -10.48 21.26
C ILE A 472 5.40 -10.11 22.19
N ASP A 473 5.17 -10.01 23.50
CA ASP A 473 6.24 -9.74 24.48
C ASP A 473 7.29 -10.87 24.50
N ALA A 474 6.87 -12.13 24.38
CA ALA A 474 7.78 -13.28 24.27
C ALA A 474 8.57 -13.29 22.95
N GLU A 475 7.90 -13.07 21.81
CA GLU A 475 8.59 -12.98 20.51
C GLU A 475 9.48 -11.74 20.39
N LEU A 476 9.15 -10.62 21.06
CA LEU A 476 9.98 -9.42 21.11
C LEU A 476 11.26 -9.63 21.92
N ALA A 477 11.19 -10.39 23.02
CA ALA A 477 12.38 -10.84 23.74
C ALA A 477 13.28 -11.70 22.83
N TRP A 478 12.69 -12.65 22.08
CA TRP A 478 13.42 -13.47 21.11
C TRP A 478 14.07 -12.64 20.00
N VAL A 479 13.34 -11.68 19.41
CA VAL A 479 13.86 -10.74 18.38
C VAL A 479 14.99 -9.90 18.95
N THR A 480 14.88 -9.44 20.20
CA THR A 480 15.91 -8.66 20.87
C THR A 480 17.22 -9.46 21.00
N GLU A 481 17.14 -10.72 21.41
CA GLU A 481 18.33 -11.60 21.57
C GLU A 481 18.93 -12.07 20.23
N ASN A 482 18.10 -12.43 19.25
CA ASN A 482 18.55 -13.12 18.04
C ASN A 482 18.80 -12.19 16.84
N ILE A 483 18.17 -11.01 16.83
CA ILE A 483 18.25 -10.05 15.72
C ILE A 483 18.89 -8.74 16.20
N VAL A 484 18.34 -8.08 17.21
CA VAL A 484 18.80 -6.75 17.66
C VAL A 484 20.21 -6.82 18.25
N ALA A 485 20.44 -7.69 19.23
CA ALA A 485 21.75 -7.89 19.86
C ALA A 485 22.82 -8.42 18.89
N ARG A 486 22.40 -9.00 17.75
CA ARG A 486 23.30 -9.47 16.67
C ARG A 486 23.45 -8.45 15.53
N ASN A 487 22.91 -7.23 15.68
CA ASN A 487 22.90 -6.15 14.68
C ASN A 487 22.37 -6.61 13.29
N LYS A 488 21.30 -7.41 13.27
CA LYS A 488 20.62 -7.90 12.06
C LYS A 488 19.36 -7.11 11.68
N LEU A 489 19.23 -5.86 12.14
CA LEU A 489 18.07 -5.01 11.84
C LEU A 489 18.17 -4.29 10.50
N ASP A 490 19.36 -4.12 9.92
CA ASP A 490 19.48 -3.50 8.59
C ASP A 490 18.78 -4.37 7.54
N VAL A 491 17.98 -3.75 6.68
CA VAL A 491 17.42 -4.43 5.52
C VAL A 491 18.56 -4.70 4.55
N PRO A 492 18.86 -5.97 4.20
CA PRO A 492 19.98 -6.29 3.33
C PRO A 492 19.70 -5.79 1.91
N ASP A 493 20.69 -5.20 1.24
CA ASP A 493 20.61 -4.91 -0.21
C ASP A 493 20.84 -6.21 -1.00
N ASN A 494 19.79 -7.01 -1.11
CA ASN A 494 19.80 -8.35 -1.69
C ASN A 494 18.77 -8.51 -2.82
N PHE A 495 18.51 -7.43 -3.57
CA PHE A 495 17.67 -7.49 -4.76
C PHE A 495 18.15 -8.58 -5.73
N ALA A 496 17.22 -9.37 -6.25
CA ALA A 496 17.47 -10.42 -7.23
C ALA A 496 16.38 -10.44 -8.30
N VAL A 497 16.81 -10.59 -9.55
CA VAL A 497 15.93 -10.78 -10.71
C VAL A 497 15.33 -12.19 -10.65
N THR A 498 14.08 -12.30 -10.18
CA THR A 498 13.32 -13.56 -10.11
C THR A 498 12.71 -14.00 -11.44
N ALA A 499 12.29 -13.06 -12.30
CA ALA A 499 11.64 -13.32 -13.59
C ALA A 499 12.44 -12.70 -14.75
N PRO A 500 12.27 -13.17 -16.00
CA PRO A 500 12.88 -12.52 -17.16
C PRO A 500 12.45 -11.05 -17.28
N PRO A 501 13.38 -10.09 -17.39
CA PRO A 501 13.04 -8.69 -17.64
C PRO A 501 12.48 -8.49 -19.06
N HIS A 502 11.74 -7.41 -19.29
CA HIS A 502 11.39 -7.00 -20.66
C HIS A 502 12.62 -6.49 -21.42
N GLU A 503 12.82 -7.04 -22.62
CA GLU A 503 13.83 -6.61 -23.59
C GLU A 503 13.18 -5.87 -24.76
N GLU A 504 13.86 -4.85 -25.28
CA GLU A 504 13.37 -4.07 -26.43
C GLU A 504 13.20 -4.95 -27.68
N GLY A 505 12.00 -4.89 -28.27
CA GLY A 505 11.63 -5.72 -29.42
C GLY A 505 10.85 -6.99 -29.06
N LEU A 506 10.74 -7.35 -27.78
CA LEU A 506 9.74 -8.32 -27.33
C LEU A 506 8.32 -7.70 -27.34
N PRO A 507 7.25 -8.51 -27.47
CA PRO A 507 5.89 -8.00 -27.37
C PRO A 507 5.59 -7.37 -26.01
N GLU A 508 4.96 -6.19 -26.00
CA GLU A 508 4.42 -5.56 -24.79
C GLU A 508 3.13 -6.22 -24.28
N SER A 509 2.59 -7.20 -25.02
CA SER A 509 1.39 -7.95 -24.67
C SER A 509 1.54 -9.41 -25.08
N VAL A 510 1.21 -10.31 -24.16
CA VAL A 510 1.26 -11.78 -24.32
C VAL A 510 -0.06 -12.38 -23.83
N GLN A 511 -0.37 -13.62 -24.23
CA GLN A 511 -1.58 -14.31 -23.78
C GLN A 511 -1.42 -14.96 -22.40
N ASP A 512 -0.21 -15.42 -22.08
CA ASP A 512 0.06 -16.18 -20.86
C ASP A 512 0.16 -15.28 -19.62
N GLN A 513 -0.24 -15.84 -18.48
CA GLN A 513 0.02 -15.27 -17.16
C GLN A 513 1.46 -15.53 -16.72
N PRO A 514 1.98 -14.77 -15.75
CA PRO A 514 3.32 -15.01 -15.22
C PRO A 514 3.34 -16.34 -14.47
N ILE A 515 4.50 -17.01 -14.48
CA ILE A 515 4.74 -18.16 -13.60
C ILE A 515 5.09 -17.69 -12.19
N GLU A 516 4.99 -18.59 -11.24
CA GLU A 516 5.36 -18.34 -9.85
C GLU A 516 6.86 -18.54 -9.62
N TYR A 517 7.44 -17.70 -8.77
CA TYR A 517 8.86 -17.75 -8.41
C TYR A 517 9.01 -17.75 -6.88
N THR A 518 9.92 -18.57 -6.35
CA THR A 518 10.39 -18.41 -4.97
C THR A 518 11.38 -17.25 -4.95
N ASN A 519 11.03 -16.18 -4.24
CA ASN A 519 11.89 -15.00 -4.13
C ASN A 519 12.93 -15.18 -3.00
N PRO A 520 14.24 -15.05 -3.30
CA PRO A 520 15.29 -15.29 -2.31
C PRO A 520 15.27 -14.28 -1.14
N GLN A 521 14.67 -13.11 -1.32
CA GLN A 521 14.51 -12.12 -0.25
C GLN A 521 13.48 -12.61 0.79
N THR A 522 12.36 -13.16 0.32
CA THR A 522 11.32 -13.76 1.16
C THR A 522 11.83 -15.02 1.87
N VAL A 523 12.65 -15.84 1.20
CA VAL A 523 13.37 -16.95 1.84
C VAL A 523 14.25 -16.43 2.99
N ALA A 524 15.14 -15.46 2.72
CA ALA A 524 16.05 -14.90 3.72
C ALA A 524 15.31 -14.23 4.89
N PHE A 525 14.16 -13.59 4.64
CA PHE A 525 13.31 -13.00 5.68
C PHE A 525 12.63 -14.08 6.55
N CYS A 526 12.09 -15.12 5.93
CA CYS A 526 11.53 -16.27 6.65
C CYS A 526 12.59 -17.01 7.49
N GLU A 527 13.82 -17.16 6.98
CA GLU A 527 14.97 -17.71 7.71
C GLU A 527 15.40 -16.80 8.88
N LEU A 528 15.47 -15.48 8.67
CA LEU A 528 15.79 -14.50 9.72
C LEU A 528 14.79 -14.55 10.89
N LEU A 529 13.52 -14.80 10.59
CA LEU A 529 12.45 -14.90 11.58
C LEU A 529 12.13 -16.33 12.02
N GLU A 530 12.81 -17.37 11.51
CA GLU A 530 12.50 -18.79 11.76
C GLU A 530 11.01 -19.14 11.55
N VAL A 531 10.38 -18.56 10.52
CA VAL A 531 8.96 -18.80 10.15
C VAL A 531 8.84 -19.58 8.84
N PRO A 532 7.74 -20.34 8.62
CA PRO A 532 7.50 -21.02 7.35
C PRO A 532 7.38 -20.03 6.17
N ASN A 533 7.99 -20.37 5.04
CA ASN A 533 7.78 -19.64 3.79
C ASN A 533 6.57 -20.22 3.03
N LEU A 534 5.40 -19.60 3.19
CA LEU A 534 4.16 -20.00 2.50
C LEU A 534 4.15 -19.63 1.00
N TRP A 535 5.19 -18.95 0.50
CA TRP A 535 5.36 -18.62 -0.90
C TRP A 535 6.36 -19.54 -1.62
N ASP A 536 7.10 -20.38 -0.90
CA ASP A 536 7.93 -21.40 -1.54
C ASP A 536 7.09 -22.54 -2.10
N ALA A 537 7.53 -23.09 -3.24
CA ALA A 537 6.92 -24.23 -3.91
C ALA A 537 7.95 -24.83 -4.88
N SER A 538 7.98 -26.16 -4.99
CA SER A 538 8.85 -26.84 -5.96
C SER A 538 8.40 -26.58 -7.41
N GLU A 539 9.32 -26.73 -8.37
CA GLU A 539 8.99 -26.62 -9.80
C GLU A 539 7.84 -27.54 -10.21
N VAL A 540 7.76 -28.75 -9.63
CA VAL A 540 6.70 -29.73 -9.90
C VAL A 540 5.33 -29.23 -9.41
N GLU A 541 5.26 -28.66 -8.20
CA GLU A 541 4.00 -28.11 -7.65
C GLU A 541 3.52 -26.88 -8.42
N ARG A 542 4.44 -26.02 -8.86
CA ARG A 542 4.12 -24.85 -9.71
C ARG A 542 3.66 -25.28 -11.09
N GLU A 543 4.32 -26.27 -11.69
CA GLU A 543 3.94 -26.84 -12.99
C GLU A 543 2.56 -27.50 -12.91
N GLN A 544 2.30 -28.29 -11.86
CA GLN A 544 0.99 -28.91 -11.63
C GLN A 544 -0.12 -27.86 -11.54
N ARG A 545 0.04 -26.81 -10.71
CA ARG A 545 -0.96 -25.73 -10.62
C ARG A 545 -1.13 -24.97 -11.93
N ARG A 546 -0.06 -24.79 -12.72
CA ARG A 546 -0.15 -24.20 -14.06
C ARG A 546 -0.94 -25.08 -15.04
N MET A 547 -0.83 -26.40 -14.93
CA MET A 547 -1.64 -27.36 -15.72
C MET A 547 -3.09 -27.46 -15.26
N GLU A 548 -3.36 -27.35 -13.96
CA GLU A 548 -4.71 -27.33 -13.39
C GLU A 548 -5.49 -26.07 -13.80
N GLY A 549 -4.77 -24.96 -14.04
CA GLY A 549 -5.35 -23.70 -14.49
C GLY A 549 -5.93 -22.87 -13.33
N PRO A 550 -6.50 -21.69 -13.63
CA PRO A 550 -7.01 -20.81 -12.59
C PRO A 550 -8.24 -21.40 -11.90
N ALA A 551 -8.45 -21.02 -10.64
CA ALA A 551 -9.63 -21.38 -9.90
C ALA A 551 -10.91 -21.00 -10.68
N GLN A 552 -11.96 -21.82 -10.56
CA GLN A 552 -13.25 -21.51 -11.20
C GLN A 552 -13.83 -20.24 -10.58
N THR A 553 -13.91 -19.16 -11.38
CA THR A 553 -14.56 -17.90 -10.98
C THR A 553 -15.97 -18.18 -10.47
N GLN A 554 -16.31 -17.63 -9.31
CA GLN A 554 -17.66 -17.78 -8.75
C GLN A 554 -18.60 -16.85 -9.49
N TRP A 555 -19.15 -17.33 -10.62
CA TRP A 555 -20.00 -16.57 -11.53
C TRP A 555 -21.19 -15.94 -10.78
N ARG A 556 -21.04 -14.67 -10.40
CA ARG A 556 -22.05 -13.88 -9.66
C ARG A 556 -23.09 -13.23 -10.58
N GLY A 557 -23.30 -13.82 -11.76
CA GLY A 557 -24.38 -13.45 -12.67
C GLY A 557 -25.75 -13.88 -12.13
N GLY A 558 -26.77 -13.09 -12.46
CA GLY A 558 -28.10 -13.19 -11.87
C GLY A 558 -28.84 -14.51 -12.10
N ARG A 559 -29.90 -14.70 -11.30
CA ARG A 559 -30.78 -15.88 -11.32
C ARG A 559 -31.23 -16.29 -12.73
N GLY A 560 -30.90 -17.53 -13.11
CA GLY A 560 -31.84 -18.39 -13.83
C GLY A 560 -31.49 -18.74 -15.28
N GLY A 561 -30.71 -19.81 -15.46
CA GLY A 561 -30.51 -20.47 -16.75
C GLY A 561 -30.30 -21.97 -16.57
N ARG A 562 -31.40 -22.75 -16.48
CA ARG A 562 -31.30 -24.22 -16.39
C ARG A 562 -30.53 -24.77 -17.59
N GLY A 563 -29.58 -25.66 -17.33
CA GLY A 563 -28.76 -26.29 -18.36
C GLY A 563 -29.60 -27.03 -19.43
N GLY A 564 -29.24 -26.83 -20.69
CA GLY A 564 -29.71 -27.60 -21.84
C GLY A 564 -28.52 -28.16 -22.60
N GLY A 565 -28.23 -29.45 -22.43
CA GLY A 565 -27.13 -30.10 -23.14
C GLY A 565 -27.42 -30.21 -24.64
N GLY A 566 -26.57 -29.59 -25.47
CA GLY A 566 -26.67 -29.61 -26.94
C GLY A 566 -25.58 -30.46 -27.59
N ARG A 567 -25.91 -31.68 -27.99
CA ARG A 567 -25.01 -32.55 -28.78
C ARG A 567 -24.68 -31.90 -30.14
N GLY A 568 -23.45 -32.12 -30.61
CA GLY A 568 -22.98 -31.58 -31.89
C GLY A 568 -23.72 -32.12 -33.13
N GLY A 569 -23.71 -31.34 -34.20
CA GLY A 569 -24.25 -31.70 -35.51
C GLY A 569 -23.40 -31.11 -36.65
N ARG A 570 -22.84 -31.97 -37.50
CA ARG A 570 -22.10 -31.58 -38.72
C ARG A 570 -23.04 -31.49 -39.94
N ARG A 571 -22.63 -30.66 -40.90
CA ARG A 571 -22.90 -30.70 -42.37
C ARG A 571 -24.25 -30.22 -42.93
N GLY A 572 -24.14 -29.62 -44.13
CA GLY A 572 -25.23 -29.30 -45.07
C GLY A 572 -25.50 -27.78 -45.14
N GLY A 573 -25.27 -27.04 -46.22
CA GLY A 573 -24.90 -27.41 -47.59
C GLY A 573 -26.09 -27.29 -48.54
N GLY A 574 -26.27 -26.11 -49.17
CA GLY A 574 -27.32 -25.88 -50.15
C GLY A 574 -27.58 -24.38 -50.38
N GLY A 575 -27.11 -23.86 -51.52
CA GLY A 575 -27.41 -22.50 -51.96
C GLY A 575 -28.41 -22.50 -53.13
N TRP A 576 -29.31 -21.53 -53.16
CA TRP A 576 -30.10 -21.12 -54.33
C TRP A 576 -30.25 -19.60 -54.30
N GLY A 577 -30.26 -18.94 -55.47
CA GLY A 577 -30.26 -17.47 -55.57
C GLY A 577 -31.26 -16.92 -56.57
N ARG A 578 -31.03 -15.65 -56.98
CA ARG A 578 -31.89 -14.76 -57.79
C ARG A 578 -33.03 -14.09 -56.99
N GLY A 579 -33.32 -12.79 -57.12
CA GLY A 579 -32.60 -11.72 -57.83
C GLY A 579 -33.47 -10.50 -58.18
N ARG A 580 -32.82 -9.48 -58.79
CA ARG A 580 -33.37 -8.27 -59.50
C ARG A 580 -33.90 -7.06 -58.70
N GLY A 581 -33.28 -5.90 -59.02
CA GLY A 581 -33.91 -4.59 -59.15
C GLY A 581 -33.64 -3.60 -58.01
N GLY A 582 -33.25 -2.32 -58.23
CA GLY A 582 -32.85 -1.63 -59.45
C GLY A 582 -33.24 -0.14 -59.48
N ARG A 583 -32.29 0.75 -59.86
CA ARG A 583 -32.37 2.25 -59.95
C ARG A 583 -32.12 2.98 -58.62
N ARG A 584 -31.20 3.95 -58.49
CA ARG A 584 -30.87 5.19 -59.26
C ARG A 584 -31.84 6.33 -58.90
N GLY A 585 -31.38 7.50 -58.41
CA GLY A 585 -30.01 7.92 -58.13
C GLY A 585 -29.97 9.29 -57.42
N GLY A 586 -28.77 9.81 -57.15
CA GLY A 586 -28.60 11.15 -56.56
C GLY A 586 -28.38 12.23 -57.62
N TRP A 587 -28.79 13.45 -57.28
CA TRP A 587 -28.32 14.75 -57.83
C TRP A 587 -28.44 15.77 -56.69
N GLY A 588 -27.40 16.57 -56.45
CA GLY A 588 -27.43 17.63 -55.44
C GLY A 588 -27.90 18.97 -56.02
N LYS A 589 -28.03 19.98 -55.17
CA LYS A 589 -27.86 21.39 -55.53
C LYS A 589 -27.58 22.26 -54.32
N GLU A 590 -26.79 23.31 -54.54
CA GLU A 590 -26.49 24.38 -53.60
C GLU A 590 -27.70 25.29 -53.40
N ASN A 591 -27.84 25.82 -52.18
CA ASN A 591 -27.87 27.26 -51.88
C ASN A 591 -27.71 27.49 -50.37
#